data_AF-A0A645EJ20-F1
#
_entry.id   AF-A0A645EJ20-F1
#
_cell.length_a   1.000
_cell.length_b   1.000
_cell.length_c   1.000
_cell.angle_alpha   90.00
_cell.angle_beta   90.00
_cell.angle_gamma   90.00
#
_symmetry.space_group_name_H-M   'P 1'
#
loop_
_entity.id
_entity.type
_entity.pdbx_description
1 polymer ?
#
loop_
_entity_poly.entity_id
_entity_poly.type
_entity_poly.pdbx_seq_one_letter_code
_entity_poly.pdbx_strand_id
1 'polypeptide(L)'
;MDSFTSMRVALESGTIDAYVSERPEAISASAANSAFKMVELDEADTFELSVADSEIAIGLIKESELKDQINEILSGITEEERIQMMDEAIQNQPSAE
;
A
#
# COMPACT_ATOMS: atom_id res chain seq x y z
N MET A 1 -0.23 10.95 15.20
CA MET A 1 0.56 10.83 13.95
C MET A 1 -0.47 10.58 12.89
N ASP A 2 -0.81 11.61 12.13
CA ASP A 2 -2.11 11.65 11.46
C ASP A 2 -1.96 11.52 9.93
N SER A 3 -0.71 11.40 9.44
CA SER A 3 -0.37 11.25 8.02
C SER A 3 0.98 10.54 7.83
N PHE A 4 1.20 9.95 6.65
CA PHE A 4 2.50 9.35 6.28
C PHE A 4 3.64 10.36 6.31
N THR A 5 3.41 11.62 5.90
CA THR A 5 4.40 12.69 6.02
C THR A 5 4.88 12.86 7.46
N SER A 6 3.95 12.86 8.43
CA SER A 6 4.32 12.99 9.85
C SER A 6 5.09 11.77 10.38
N MET A 7 4.77 10.56 9.88
CA MET A 7 5.45 9.33 10.26
C MET A 7 6.88 9.28 9.70
N ARG A 8 7.07 9.67 8.43
CA ARG A 8 8.40 9.76 7.80
C ARG A 8 9.31 10.74 8.55
N VAL A 9 8.83 11.93 8.91
CA VAL A 9 9.62 12.91 9.69
C VAL A 9 10.04 12.34 11.04
N ALA A 10 9.15 11.64 11.74
CA ALA A 10 9.45 11.06 13.04
C ALA A 10 10.44 9.88 12.97
N LEU A 11 10.39 9.11 11.89
CA LEU A 11 11.37 8.07 11.61
C LEU A 11 12.75 8.68 11.33
N GLU A 12 12.81 9.71 10.49
CA GLU A 12 14.05 10.42 10.17
C GLU A 12 14.67 11.11 11.40
N SER A 13 13.83 11.65 12.30
CA SER A 13 14.28 12.26 13.55
C SER A 13 14.63 11.25 14.64
N GLY A 14 14.45 9.95 14.42
CA GLY A 14 14.69 8.90 15.42
C GLY A 14 13.71 8.92 16.59
N THR A 15 12.53 9.53 16.43
CA THR A 15 11.46 9.51 17.43
C THR A 15 10.72 8.17 17.44
N ILE A 16 10.68 7.49 16.30
CA ILE A 16 10.21 6.11 16.14
C ILE A 16 11.29 5.29 15.43
N ASP A 17 11.33 3.99 15.70
CA ASP A 17 12.27 3.07 15.02
C ASP A 17 11.71 2.53 13.70
N ALA A 18 10.38 2.43 13.58
CA ALA A 18 9.67 1.97 12.40
C ALA A 18 8.20 2.41 12.42
N TYR A 19 7.55 2.39 11.25
CA TYR A 19 6.09 2.42 11.11
C TYR A 19 5.64 1.34 10.15
N VAL A 20 4.41 0.84 10.32
CA VAL A 20 3.81 -0.18 9.45
C VAL A 20 3.01 0.53 8.36
N SER A 21 3.16 0.08 7.12
CA SER A 21 2.43 0.60 5.96
C SER A 21 2.25 -0.47 4.90
N GLU A 22 1.40 -0.20 3.92
CA GLU A 22 1.28 -1.04 2.73
C GLU A 22 2.54 -0.93 1.84
N ARG A 23 2.79 -1.97 1.04
CA ARG A 23 3.93 -2.04 0.09
C ARG A 23 4.15 -0.77 -0.75
N PRO A 24 3.14 -0.14 -1.38
CA PRO A 24 3.36 1.07 -2.19
C PRO A 24 3.94 2.25 -1.39
N GLU A 25 3.46 2.47 -0.16
CA GLU A 25 3.98 3.53 0.71
C GLU A 25 5.43 3.25 1.13
N ALA A 26 5.74 2.00 1.49
CA ALA A 26 7.10 1.61 1.89
C ALA A 26 8.12 1.78 0.74
N ILE A 27 7.72 1.46 -0.49
CA ILE A 27 8.53 1.71 -1.70
C ILE A 27 8.71 3.22 -1.90
N SER A 28 7.62 3.99 -1.86
CA SER A 28 7.66 5.46 -2.01
C SER A 28 8.58 6.11 -0.97
N ALA A 29 8.48 5.71 0.30
CA ALA A 29 9.30 6.24 1.38
C ALA A 29 10.78 5.90 1.20
N SER A 30 11.10 4.65 0.85
CA SER A 30 12.48 4.20 0.62
C SER A 30 13.10 4.86 -0.62
N ALA A 31 12.30 5.17 -1.63
CA ALA A 31 12.76 5.87 -2.84
C ALA A 31 12.99 7.37 -2.57
N ALA A 32 12.15 8.00 -1.74
CA ALA A 32 12.25 9.41 -1.42
C ALA A 32 13.38 9.76 -0.44
N ASN A 33 13.75 8.84 0.45
CA ASN A 33 14.81 9.06 1.44
C ASN A 33 15.73 7.84 1.55
N SER A 34 17.00 8.00 1.18
CA SER A 34 18.01 6.93 1.24
C SER A 34 18.34 6.46 2.66
N ALA A 35 17.92 7.19 3.70
CA ALA A 35 18.03 6.74 5.08
C ALA A 35 16.96 5.70 5.44
N PHE A 36 15.90 5.57 4.65
CA PHE A 36 14.82 4.61 4.89
C PHE A 36 15.05 3.29 4.16
N LYS A 37 14.56 2.22 4.78
CA LYS A 37 14.59 0.88 4.22
C LYS A 37 13.26 0.19 4.48
N MET A 38 12.59 -0.27 3.41
CA MET A 38 11.49 -1.21 3.52
C MET A 38 12.00 -2.55 4.08
N VAL A 39 11.33 -3.01 5.13
CA VAL A 39 11.50 -4.34 5.72
C VAL A 39 10.21 -5.10 5.49
N GLU A 40 10.31 -6.25 4.85
CA GLU A 40 9.21 -7.18 4.65
C GLU A 40 9.30 -8.25 5.74
N LEU A 41 8.21 -8.44 6.48
CA LEU A 41 8.10 -9.50 7.47
C LEU A 41 7.76 -10.80 6.75
N ASP A 42 8.44 -11.89 7.12
CA ASP A 42 8.11 -13.21 6.57
C ASP A 42 6.81 -13.75 7.19
N GLU A 43 6.21 -14.78 6.58
CA GLU A 43 4.95 -15.37 7.06
C GLU A 43 5.05 -15.93 8.48
N ALA A 44 6.27 -16.20 8.97
CA ALA A 44 6.51 -16.74 10.31
C ALA A 44 6.51 -15.65 11.39
N ASP A 45 7.02 -14.45 11.07
CA ASP A 45 7.12 -13.30 11.98
C ASP A 45 6.22 -12.13 11.55
N THR A 46 5.01 -12.43 11.04
CA THR A 46 4.04 -11.42 10.58
C THR A 46 3.01 -11.03 11.65
N PHE A 47 2.28 -9.95 11.41
CA PHE A 47 1.12 -9.57 12.21
C PHE A 47 -0.10 -10.41 11.85
N GLU A 48 -0.86 -10.85 12.84
CA GLU A 48 -2.19 -11.41 12.60
C GLU A 48 -3.16 -10.29 12.23
N LEU A 49 -3.58 -10.27 10.96
CA LEU A 49 -4.58 -9.34 10.44
C LEU A 49 -5.84 -10.13 10.07
N SER A 50 -7.01 -9.54 10.28
CA SER A 50 -8.21 -10.10 9.66
C SER A 50 -8.17 -9.84 8.16
N VAL A 51 -8.84 -10.69 7.39
CA VAL A 51 -8.97 -10.51 5.93
C VAL A 51 -9.56 -9.12 5.62
N ALA A 52 -10.51 -8.65 6.43
CA ALA A 52 -11.11 -7.32 6.28
C ALA A 52 -10.12 -6.16 6.54
N ASP A 53 -9.05 -6.38 7.30
CA ASP A 53 -8.04 -5.36 7.61
C ASP A 53 -6.94 -5.28 6.54
N SER A 54 -6.89 -6.24 5.62
CA SER A 54 -5.84 -6.37 4.60
C SER A 54 -6.34 -6.33 3.15
N GLU A 55 -7.65 -6.50 2.93
CA GLU A 55 -8.22 -6.44 1.58
C GLU A 55 -8.50 -5.00 1.11
N ILE A 56 -8.04 -4.71 -0.11
CA ILE A 56 -8.35 -3.47 -0.82
C ILE A 56 -9.60 -3.71 -1.68
N ALA A 57 -10.58 -2.82 -1.59
CA ALA A 57 -11.83 -2.91 -2.35
C ALA A 57 -12.18 -1.58 -3.03
N ILE A 58 -12.92 -1.68 -4.14
CA ILE A 58 -13.49 -0.51 -4.81
C ILE A 58 -14.76 -0.10 -4.06
N GLY A 59 -14.73 1.09 -3.46
CA GLY A 59 -15.91 1.68 -2.81
C GLY A 59 -16.97 2.10 -3.82
N LEU A 60 -18.20 1.61 -3.65
CA LEU A 60 -19.35 1.91 -4.50
C LEU A 60 -20.49 2.51 -3.68
N ILE A 61 -21.36 3.28 -4.35
CA ILE A 61 -22.65 3.66 -3.74
C ILE A 61 -23.45 2.40 -3.42
N LYS A 62 -24.19 2.42 -2.31
CA LYS A 62 -25.04 1.29 -1.91
C LYS A 62 -26.03 0.94 -3.02
N GLU A 63 -26.20 -0.37 -3.28
CA GLU A 63 -26.99 -0.92 -4.40
C GLU A 63 -26.53 -0.45 -5.79
N SER A 64 -25.23 -0.17 -5.98
CA SER A 64 -24.70 0.16 -7.31
C SER A 64 -24.88 -0.99 -8.29
N GLU A 65 -25.49 -0.68 -9.44
CA GLU A 65 -25.63 -1.60 -10.58
C GLU A 65 -24.27 -1.97 -11.20
N LEU A 66 -23.20 -1.23 -10.87
CA LEU A 66 -21.85 -1.47 -11.40
C LEU A 66 -21.10 -2.58 -10.66
N LYS A 67 -21.56 -2.99 -9.48
CA LYS A 67 -20.85 -3.93 -8.61
C LYS A 67 -20.47 -5.22 -9.34
N ASP A 68 -21.44 -5.83 -10.02
CA ASP A 68 -21.23 -7.13 -10.66
C ASP A 68 -20.33 -7.02 -11.89
N GLN A 69 -20.50 -5.96 -12.69
CA GLN A 69 -19.65 -5.69 -13.86
C GLN A 69 -18.19 -5.44 -13.46
N ILE A 70 -17.97 -4.68 -12.39
CA ILE A 70 -16.63 -4.40 -11.87
C ILE A 70 -15.98 -5.70 -11.38
N ASN A 71 -16.70 -6.51 -10.60
CA ASN A 71 -16.18 -7.78 -10.10
C ASN A 71 -15.84 -8.77 -11.23
N GLU A 72 -16.66 -8.83 -12.28
CA GLU A 72 -16.38 -9.64 -13.47
C GLU A 72 -15.06 -9.24 -14.13
N ILE A 73 -14.85 -7.94 -14.34
CA ILE A 73 -13.59 -7.42 -14.89
C ILE A 73 -12.41 -7.75 -13.96
N LEU A 74 -12.53 -7.49 -12.65
CA LEU A 74 -11.47 -7.73 -11.68
C LEU A 74 -11.08 -9.21 -11.58
N SER A 75 -12.04 -10.12 -11.78
CA SER A 75 -11.80 -11.57 -11.78
C SER A 75 -10.99 -12.05 -12.99
N GLY A 76 -10.97 -11.25 -14.06
CA GLY A 76 -10.15 -11.51 -15.24
C GLY A 76 -8.69 -11.07 -15.09
N ILE A 77 -8.34 -10.38 -14.00
CA ILE A 77 -7.00 -9.86 -13.75
C ILE A 77 -6.28 -10.79 -12.77
N THR A 78 -5.17 -11.38 -13.21
CA THR A 78 -4.34 -12.26 -12.40
C THR A 78 -3.57 -11.49 -11.31
N GLU A 79 -3.10 -12.19 -10.28
CA GLU A 79 -2.31 -11.58 -9.21
C GLU A 79 -1.00 -10.96 -9.74
N GLU A 80 -0.34 -11.63 -10.68
CA GLU A 80 0.87 -11.11 -11.32
C GLU A 80 0.60 -9.81 -12.09
N GLU A 81 -0.50 -9.74 -12.85
CA GLU A 81 -0.91 -8.51 -13.53
C GLU A 81 -1.25 -7.39 -12.54
N ARG A 82 -1.90 -7.71 -11.41
CA ARG A 82 -2.19 -6.73 -10.35
C ARG A 82 -0.91 -6.14 -9.77
N ILE A 83 0.07 -6.99 -9.45
CA ILE A 83 1.38 -6.56 -8.94
C ILE A 83 2.09 -5.70 -9.97
N GLN A 84 2.11 -6.11 -11.24
CA GLN A 84 2.74 -5.34 -12.31
C GLN A 84 2.10 -3.96 -12.47
N MET A 85 0.76 -3.89 -12.52
CA MET A 85 0.04 -2.61 -12.60
C MET A 85 0.34 -1.71 -11.40
N MET A 86 0.47 -2.28 -10.20
CA MET A 86 0.84 -1.52 -9.00
C MET A 86 2.27 -0.98 -9.09
N ASP A 87 3.22 -1.81 -9.50
CA ASP A 87 4.62 -1.40 -9.66
C ASP A 87 4.75 -0.27 -10.70
N GLU A 88 4.05 -0.38 -11.84
CA GLU A 88 3.97 0.67 -12.85
C GLU A 88 3.32 1.95 -12.30
N ALA A 89 2.24 1.83 -11.51
CA ALA A 89 1.60 2.98 -10.89
C ALA A 89 2.53 3.71 -9.91
N ILE A 90 3.30 2.97 -9.10
CA ILE A 90 4.29 3.53 -8.16
C ILE A 90 5.37 4.30 -8.92
N GLN A 91 5.88 3.78 -10.04
CA GLN A 91 6.87 4.50 -10.86
C GLN A 91 6.33 5.82 -11.41
N ASN A 92 5.03 5.90 -11.66
CA ASN A 92 4.37 7.08 -12.21
C ASN A 92 3.71 7.96 -11.14
N GLN A 93 3.88 7.66 -9.85
CA GLN A 93 3.38 8.53 -8.80
C GLN A 93 4.08 9.90 -8.89
N PRO A 94 3.35 11.02 -8.76
CA PRO A 94 3.97 12.33 -8.69
C PRO A 94 5.02 12.33 -7.59
N SER A 95 6.27 12.68 -7.91
CA SER A 95 7.25 12.99 -6.88
C SER A 95 6.67 14.13 -6.06
N ALA A 96 6.50 13.91 -4.76
CA ALA A 96 6.14 14.96 -3.84
C ALA A 96 7.26 16.02 -3.87
N GLU A 97 7.08 17.05 -4.70
CA GLU A 97 7.72 18.36 -4.52
C GLU A 97 6.93 19.17 -3.49
#